data_AF-A0A442G7K6-F1
#
_entry.id   AF-A0A442G7K6-F1
#
_cell.length_a   1.000
_cell.length_b   1.000
_cell.length_c   1.000
_cell.angle_alpha   90.00
_cell.angle_beta   90.00
_cell.angle_gamma   90.00
#
_symmetry.space_group_name_H-M   'P 1'
#
loop_
_entity.id
_entity.type
_entity.pdbx_description
1 polymer ?
#
loop_
_entity_poly.entity_id
_entity_poly.type
_entity_poly.pdbx_seq_one_letter_code
_entity_poly.pdbx_strand_id
1 'polypeptide(L)' 'MTKLMIYGATGYTGRMAAKHAKAAGTPLVLAGRRVESLSRLAAELGIEYRVFGLDDTAAIDKGLA' A
#
# COMPACT_ATOMS: atom_id res chain seq x y z
N MET A 1 0.05 17.92 0.65
CA MET A 1 0.81 17.06 -0.27
C MET A 1 0.02 15.79 -0.52
N THR A 2 -0.16 15.40 -1.78
CA THR A 2 -0.91 14.19 -2.15
C THR A 2 -0.06 12.95 -1.89
N LYS A 3 -0.57 11.99 -1.10
CA LYS A 3 0.10 10.69 -0.92
C LYS A 3 -0.32 9.73 -2.03
N LEU A 4 0.64 9.02 -2.60
CA LEU A 4 0.38 7.93 -3.53
C LEU A 4 -0.01 6.67 -2.74
N MET A 5 -1.10 6.01 -3.13
CA MET A 5 -1.44 4.68 -2.65
C MET A 5 -1.17 3.65 -3.72
N ILE A 6 -0.50 2.55 -3.37
CA ILE A 6 -0.36 1.38 -4.24
C ILE A 6 -1.18 0.24 -3.67
N TYR A 7 -2.38 0.04 -4.22
CA TYR A 7 -3.23 -1.11 -3.90
C TYR A 7 -2.76 -2.35 -4.68
N GLY A 8 -2.56 -3.47 -3.98
CA GLY A 8 -1.89 -4.64 -4.55
C GLY A 8 -0.36 -4.56 -4.45
N ALA A 9 0.16 -3.79 -3.48
CA ALA A 9 1.60 -3.59 -3.26
C ALA A 9 2.39 -4.90 -3.09
N THR A 10 1.75 -5.98 -2.65
CA THR A 10 2.39 -7.30 -2.48
C THR A 10 2.37 -8.15 -3.76
N GLY A 11 1.84 -7.65 -4.86
CA GLY A 11 1.96 -8.31 -6.17
C GLY A 11 3.35 -8.14 -6.77
N TYR A 12 3.63 -8.79 -7.89
CA TYR A 12 4.92 -8.66 -8.59
C TYR A 12 5.20 -7.19 -8.98
N THR A 13 4.30 -6.60 -9.78
CA THR A 13 4.41 -5.20 -10.22
C THR A 13 4.27 -4.21 -9.07
N GLY A 14 3.34 -4.47 -8.13
CA GLY A 14 3.13 -3.62 -6.96
C GLY A 14 4.39 -3.48 -6.10
N ARG A 15 5.15 -4.56 -5.90
CA ARG A 15 6.41 -4.52 -5.15
C ARG A 15 7.47 -3.69 -5.85
N MET A 16 7.60 -3.84 -7.17
CA MET A 16 8.55 -3.04 -7.95
C MET A 16 8.17 -1.55 -7.88
N ALA A 17 6.90 -1.22 -8.12
CA ALA A 17 6.41 0.15 -8.06
C ALA A 17 6.61 0.77 -6.66
N ALA A 18 6.32 0.04 -5.58
CA ALA A 18 6.51 0.51 -4.21
C ALA A 18 7.98 0.82 -3.90
N LYS A 19 8.90 -0.06 -4.32
CA LYS A 19 10.34 0.16 -4.15
C LYS A 19 10.82 1.40 -4.91
N HIS A 20 10.38 1.57 -6.16
CA HIS A 20 10.74 2.74 -6.96
C HIS A 20 10.17 4.05 -6.39
N ALA A 21 8.89 4.05 -6.00
CA ALA A 21 8.25 5.23 -5.40
C ALA A 21 8.92 5.64 -4.09
N LYS A 22 9.28 4.66 -3.24
CA LYS A 22 10.05 4.92 -2.01
C LYS A 22 11.43 5.50 -2.30
N ALA A 23 12.16 4.92 -3.26
CA ALA A 23 13.49 5.41 -3.66
C ALA A 23 13.44 6.83 -4.25
N ALA A 24 12.33 7.18 -4.92
CA ALA A 24 12.09 8.52 -5.44
C ALA A 24 11.62 9.54 -4.37
N GLY A 25 11.51 9.14 -3.10
CA GLY A 25 11.04 10.02 -2.02
C GLY A 25 9.56 10.37 -2.10
N THR A 26 8.76 9.62 -2.88
CA THR A 26 7.33 9.86 -3.02
C THR A 26 6.62 9.55 -1.70
N PRO A 27 5.78 10.45 -1.16
CA PRO A 27 4.92 10.13 -0.02
C PRO A 27 4.00 8.95 -0.37
N LEU A 28 4.22 7.80 0.24
CA LEU A 28 3.67 6.51 -0.20
C LEU A 28 2.93 5.79 0.94
N VAL A 29 1.78 5.21 0.62
CA VAL A 29 1.02 4.26 1.45
C VAL A 29 0.85 2.95 0.69
N LEU A 30 1.10 1.82 1.33
CA LEU A 30 0.82 0.51 0.72
C LEU A 30 -0.59 0.04 1.07
N ALA A 31 -1.29 -0.56 0.12
CA ALA A 31 -2.59 -1.14 0.39
C ALA A 31 -2.76 -2.53 -0.23
N GLY A 32 -3.64 -3.33 0.38
CA GLY A 32 -4.00 -4.64 -0.12
C GLY A 32 -4.77 -5.48 0.90
N ARG A 33 -5.05 -6.74 0.54
CA ARG A 33 -5.96 -7.60 1.31
C ARG A 33 -5.30 -8.43 2.40
N ARG A 34 -3.99 -8.72 2.27
CA ARG A 34 -3.29 -9.69 3.12
C ARG A 34 -2.34 -8.99 4.08
N VAL A 35 -2.74 -8.93 5.35
CA VAL A 35 -2.01 -8.26 6.43
C VAL A 35 -0.55 -8.70 6.52
N GLU A 36 -0.28 -10.00 6.56
CA GLU A 36 1.08 -10.54 6.77
C GLU A 36 2.07 -10.09 5.69
N SER A 37 1.70 -10.28 4.42
CA SER A 37 2.56 -9.90 3.30
C SER A 37 2.73 -8.38 3.16
N LEU A 38 1.72 -7.62 3.59
CA LEU A 38 1.70 -6.17 3.46
C LEU A 38 2.50 -5.51 4.59
N SER A 39 2.32 -5.96 5.83
CA SER A 39 3.06 -5.46 6.99
C SER A 39 4.56 -5.71 6.86
N ARG A 40 4.95 -6.89 6.34
CA ARG A 40 6.36 -7.18 6.04
C ARG A 40 6.95 -6.20 5.03
N LEU A 41 6.27 -5.98 3.89
CA LEU A 41 6.74 -5.05 2.86
C LEU A 41 6.79 -3.60 3.37
N ALA A 42 5.80 -3.21 4.17
CA ALA A 42 5.74 -1.89 4.78
C ALA A 42 6.89 -1.66 5.76
N ALA A 43 7.22 -2.66 6.58
CA ALA A 43 8.37 -2.65 7.47
C ALA A 43 9.70 -2.58 6.70
N GLU A 44 9.85 -3.38 5.64
CA GLU A 44 11.04 -3.35 4.75
C GLU A 44 11.27 -1.97 4.12
N LEU A 45 10.19 -1.24 3.79
CA LEU A 45 10.25 0.09 3.17
C LEU A 45 10.17 1.25 4.18
N GLY A 46 9.92 0.97 5.46
CA GLY A 46 9.71 1.97 6.49
C GLY A 46 8.57 2.94 6.17
N ILE A 47 7.42 2.41 5.74
CA ILE A 47 6.23 3.20 5.37
C ILE A 47 4.95 2.61 5.97
N GLU A 48 3.88 3.41 5.99
CA GLU A 48 2.57 2.97 6.47
C GLU A 48 1.86 2.05 5.47
N TYR A 49 0.91 1.25 5.98
CA TYR A 49 0.08 0.39 5.17
C TYR A 49 -1.37 0.37 5.64
N ARG A 50 -2.27 0.00 4.73
CA ARG A 50 -3.72 -0.13 4.98
C ARG A 50 -4.23 -1.45 4.44
N VAL A 51 -4.95 -2.21 5.27
CA VAL A 51 -5.54 -3.49 4.87
C VAL A 51 -7.03 -3.31 4.69
N PHE A 52 -7.53 -3.56 3.49
CA PHE A 52 -8.96 -3.57 3.18
C PHE A 52 -9.23 -4.41 1.92
N GLY A 53 -10.47 -4.87 1.77
CA GLY A 53 -10.98 -5.53 0.57
C GLY A 53 -11.58 -4.51 -0.41
N LEU A 54 -11.80 -4.93 -1.66
CA LEU A 54 -12.52 -4.12 -2.66
C LEU A 54 -13.96 -4.60 -2.90
N ASP A 55 -14.42 -5.54 -2.07
CA ASP A 55 -15.73 -6.17 -2.09
C ASP A 55 -16.75 -5.46 -1.19
N ASP A 56 -16.31 -4.52 -0.36
CA ASP A 56 -17.14 -3.69 0.50
C ASP A 56 -16.80 -2.20 0.29
N THR A 57 -17.79 -1.42 -0.16
CA THR A 57 -17.63 0.02 -0.40
C THR A 57 -17.29 0.79 0.87
N ALA A 58 -17.84 0.41 2.02
CA ALA A 58 -17.52 1.08 3.29
C ALA A 58 -16.06 0.82 3.71
N ALA A 59 -15.56 -0.39 3.44
CA ALA A 59 -14.15 -0.72 3.66
C ALA A 59 -13.23 0.06 2.71
N ILE A 60 -13.64 0.26 1.45
CA ILE A 60 -12.90 1.09 0.48
C ILE A 60 -12.85 2.55 0.97
N ASP A 61 -13.98 3.14 1.33
CA ASP A 61 -14.04 4.54 1.79
C ASP A 61 -13.15 4.76 3.02
N LYS A 62 -13.23 3.86 4.01
CA LYS A 62 -12.35 3.89 5.18
C LYS A 62 -10.88 3.69 4.82
N GLY A 63 -10.60 2.87 3.81
CA GLY A 63 -9.26 2.62 3.31
C GLY A 63 -8.65 3.80 2.56
N LEU A 64 -9.47 4.65 1.93
CA LEU A 64 -9.06 5.81 1.13
C LEU A 64 -8.97 7.12 1.93
N ALA A 65 -9.70 7.25 3.04
CA ALA A 65 -9.66 8.41 3.94
C ALA A 65 -8.26 8.70 4.53
#